data_AF-A0A2N9E8V4-F1
#
_entry.id   AF-A0A2N9E8V4-F1
#
_cell.length_a   1.000
_cell.length_b   1.000
_cell.length_c   1.000
_cell.angle_alpha   90.00
_cell.angle_beta   90.00
_cell.angle_gamma   90.00
#
_symmetry.space_group_name_H-M   'P 1'
#
loop_
_entity.id
_entity.type
_entity.pdbx_description
1 polymer ?
#
loop_
_entity_poly.entity_id
_entity_poly.type
_entity_poly.pdbx_seq_one_letter_code
_entity_poly.pdbx_strand_id
1 'polypeptide(L)'
;MDKHIELTYCDFEGFKVLAKNYLNLDSHHLFDPIRCLLEEINMMPAEVAEKLMPNTVTEDGETTCLKSLIQVLKTAKEETRIKAELETRLKAEKDMNERKSNEKKASTIEG
;
A
#
# COMPACT_ATOMS: atom_id res chain seq x y z
N MET A 1 -16.94 -0.01 21.91
CA MET A 1 -17.32 0.52 20.59
C MET A 1 -16.08 0.47 19.74
N ASP A 2 -15.82 -0.66 19.08
CA ASP A 2 -14.86 -0.71 17.99
C ASP A 2 -15.47 0.08 16.83
N LYS A 3 -15.15 1.37 16.80
CA LYS A 3 -15.37 2.21 15.62
C LYS A 3 -14.35 1.75 14.59
N HIS A 4 -14.64 0.62 13.94
CA HIS A 4 -14.09 0.33 12.63
C HIS A 4 -14.63 1.42 11.71
N ILE A 5 -14.02 2.60 11.78
CA ILE A 5 -14.10 3.59 10.71
C ILE A 5 -13.47 2.82 9.57
N GLU A 6 -14.30 2.30 8.66
CA GLU A 6 -13.84 1.86 7.36
C GLU A 6 -13.09 3.07 6.80
N LEU A 7 -11.77 3.04 6.91
CA LEU A 7 -10.89 3.96 6.23
C LEU A 7 -11.14 3.69 4.76
N THR A 8 -12.11 4.38 4.18
CA THR A 8 -12.45 4.29 2.77
C THR A 8 -11.17 4.59 2.03
N TYR A 9 -10.62 3.56 1.39
CA TYR A 9 -9.42 3.70 0.59
C TYR A 9 -9.65 4.71 -0.52
N CYS A 10 -8.59 5.39 -0.94
CA CYS A 10 -8.65 6.37 -2.00
C CYS A 10 -8.83 5.63 -3.33
N ASP A 11 -10.04 5.69 -3.87
CA ASP A 11 -10.31 5.25 -5.23
C ASP A 11 -9.91 6.35 -6.23
N PHE A 12 -9.96 6.00 -7.53
CA PHE A 12 -9.58 6.96 -8.56
C PHE A 12 -10.50 8.19 -8.60
N GLU A 13 -11.78 8.03 -8.28
CA GLU A 13 -12.72 9.15 -8.19
C GLU A 13 -12.35 10.10 -7.05
N GLY A 14 -12.04 9.57 -5.86
CA GLY A 14 -11.54 10.32 -4.72
C GLY A 14 -10.22 11.04 -5.04
N PHE A 15 -9.29 10.36 -5.71
CA PHE A 15 -8.06 10.98 -6.20
C PHE A 15 -8.34 12.16 -7.12
N LYS A 16 -9.26 12.05 -8.10
CA LYS A 16 -9.59 13.16 -9.01
C LYS A 16 -10.14 14.37 -8.26
N VAL A 17 -10.99 14.15 -7.26
CA VAL A 17 -11.50 15.23 -6.40
C VAL A 17 -10.34 15.92 -5.67
N LEU A 18 -9.38 15.16 -5.13
CA LEU A 18 -8.21 15.73 -4.47
C LEU A 18 -7.30 16.46 -5.48
N ALA A 19 -7.02 15.89 -6.64
CA ALA A 19 -6.19 16.52 -7.67
C ALA A 19 -6.80 17.84 -8.15
N LYS A 20 -8.12 17.89 -8.31
CA LYS A 20 -8.82 19.14 -8.61
C LYS A 20 -8.74 20.15 -7.45
N ASN A 21 -8.90 19.70 -6.21
CA ASN A 21 -8.91 20.60 -5.06
C ASN A 21 -7.52 21.18 -4.72
N TYR A 22 -6.46 20.39 -4.84
CA TYR A 22 -5.10 20.80 -4.45
C TYR A 22 -4.27 21.33 -5.61
N LEU A 23 -4.44 20.77 -6.80
CA LEU A 23 -3.63 21.09 -7.98
C LEU A 23 -4.44 21.78 -9.08
N ASN A 24 -5.75 21.96 -8.91
CA ASN A 24 -6.65 22.51 -9.94
C ASN A 24 -6.56 21.76 -11.29
N LEU A 25 -6.32 20.44 -11.23
CA LEU A 25 -6.18 19.57 -12.39
C LEU A 25 -7.43 18.70 -12.58
N ASP A 26 -8.08 18.84 -13.74
CA ASP A 26 -9.14 17.92 -14.17
C ASP A 26 -8.59 16.67 -14.90
N SER A 27 -7.42 16.79 -15.54
CA SER A 27 -6.78 15.69 -16.26
C SER A 27 -5.27 15.87 -16.37
N HIS A 28 -4.51 14.78 -16.31
CA HIS A 28 -3.07 14.78 -16.52
C HIS A 28 -2.61 13.42 -17.07
N HIS A 29 -1.55 13.39 -17.87
CA HIS A 29 -1.00 12.14 -18.43
C HIS A 29 -0.50 11.15 -17.36
N LEU A 30 -0.32 11.61 -16.12
CA LEU A 30 0.06 10.79 -14.96
C LEU A 30 -1.15 10.22 -14.20
N PHE A 31 -2.38 10.55 -14.58
CA PHE A 31 -3.57 10.00 -13.92
C PHE A 31 -3.74 8.52 -14.22
N ASP A 32 -3.45 8.08 -15.45
CA ASP A 32 -3.52 6.66 -15.83
C ASP A 32 -2.61 5.77 -14.97
N PRO A 33 -1.31 6.06 -14.80
CA PRO A 33 -0.47 5.24 -13.93
C PRO A 33 -0.90 5.32 -12.45
N ILE A 34 -1.41 6.45 -11.98
CA ILE A 34 -1.93 6.58 -10.61
C ILE A 34 -3.17 5.69 -10.43
N ARG A 35 -4.09 5.69 -11.40
CA ARG A 35 -5.28 4.84 -11.39
C ARG A 35 -4.90 3.37 -11.26
N CYS A 36 -4.03 2.88 -12.15
CA CYS A 36 -3.60 1.48 -12.13
C CYS A 36 -2.98 1.11 -10.76
N LEU A 37 -2.18 2.01 -10.19
CA LEU A 37 -1.57 1.77 -8.88
C LEU A 37 -2.60 1.77 -7.74
N LEU A 38 -3.54 2.72 -7.71
CA LEU A 38 -4.60 2.78 -6.70
C LEU A 38 -5.56 1.58 -6.78
N GLU A 39 -5.73 0.96 -7.95
CA GLU A 39 -6.49 -0.28 -8.11
C GLU A 39 -5.74 -1.50 -7.50
N GLU A 40 -4.41 -1.46 -7.44
CA GLU A 40 -3.60 -2.55 -6.89
C GLU A 40 -3.28 -2.41 -5.40
N ILE A 41 -3.29 -1.18 -4.87
CA ILE A 41 -2.95 -0.90 -3.47
C ILE A 41 -3.98 -0.05 -2.76
N ASN A 42 -4.20 -0.41 -1.50
CA ASN A 42 -5.14 0.26 -0.62
C ASN A 42 -4.46 1.42 0.13
N MET A 43 -4.51 2.63 -0.42
CA MET A 43 -3.95 3.85 0.18
C MET A 43 -5.04 4.72 0.81
N MET A 44 -4.76 5.41 1.91
CA MET A 44 -5.73 6.29 2.55
C MET A 44 -5.85 7.65 1.82
N PRO A 45 -7.05 8.25 1.73
CA PRO A 45 -7.24 9.55 1.10
C PRO A 45 -6.37 10.66 1.71
N ALA A 46 -6.13 10.63 3.02
CA ALA A 46 -5.26 11.60 3.70
C ALA A 46 -3.81 11.53 3.22
N GLU A 47 -3.27 10.32 3.06
CA GLU A 47 -1.91 10.09 2.55
C GLU A 47 -1.79 10.55 1.09
N VAL A 48 -2.83 10.29 0.28
CA VAL A 48 -2.89 10.78 -1.11
C VAL A 48 -2.92 12.31 -1.14
N ALA A 49 -3.77 12.93 -0.31
CA ALA A 49 -3.87 14.38 -0.20
C ALA A 49 -2.53 15.01 0.19
N GLU A 50 -1.81 14.44 1.16
CA GLU A 50 -0.49 14.93 1.59
C GLU A 50 0.50 15.00 0.44
N LYS A 51 0.52 14.00 -0.46
CA LYS A 51 1.41 14.00 -1.63
C LYS A 51 0.96 14.94 -2.75
N LEU A 52 -0.31 15.36 -2.72
CA LEU A 52 -0.86 16.33 -3.65
C LEU A 52 -0.73 17.78 -3.15
N MET A 53 -0.31 18.01 -1.91
CA MET A 53 -0.05 19.35 -1.40
C MET A 53 1.28 19.88 -1.98
N PRO A 54 1.26 20.95 -2.79
CA PRO A 54 2.49 21.51 -3.34
C PRO A 54 3.33 22.16 -2.24
N ASN A 55 4.55 21.68 -2.06
CA ASN A 55 5.52 22.27 -1.13
C ASN A 55 6.14 23.58 -1.66
N THR A 56 5.97 23.89 -2.95
CA THR A 56 6.52 25.08 -3.60
C THR A 56 5.55 25.65 -4.63
N VAL A 57 5.44 26.97 -4.71
CA VAL A 57 4.68 27.70 -5.75
C VAL A 57 5.53 27.79 -7.01
N THR A 58 5.77 26.65 -7.66
CA THR A 58 6.50 26.57 -8.93
C THR A 58 5.56 26.09 -10.03
N GLU A 59 5.78 26.53 -11.27
CA GLU A 59 4.93 26.22 -12.44
C GLU A 59 4.81 24.69 -12.70
N ASP A 60 5.81 23.91 -12.28
CA ASP A 60 5.83 22.43 -12.35
C ASP A 60 5.44 21.73 -11.03
N GLY A 61 4.88 22.46 -10.07
CA GLY A 61 4.51 21.95 -8.74
C GLY A 61 3.54 20.77 -8.83
N GLU A 62 2.58 20.84 -9.75
CA GLU A 62 1.56 19.82 -9.96
C GLU A 62 2.15 18.49 -10.45
N THR A 63 2.98 18.55 -11.50
CA THR A 63 3.68 17.38 -12.04
C THR A 63 4.59 16.76 -10.99
N THR A 64 5.23 17.58 -10.16
CA THR A 64 6.10 17.13 -9.07
C THR A 64 5.30 16.37 -8.00
N CYS A 65 4.13 16.89 -7.61
CA CYS A 65 3.23 16.23 -6.66
C CYS A 65 2.75 14.87 -7.19
N LEU A 66 2.32 14.83 -8.45
CA LEU A 66 1.85 13.59 -9.08
C LEU A 66 2.98 12.54 -9.20
N LYS A 67 4.20 12.96 -9.55
CA LYS A 67 5.37 12.06 -9.57
C LYS A 67 5.70 11.53 -8.18
N SER A 68 5.62 12.38 -7.15
CA SER A 68 5.82 11.98 -5.76
C SER A 68 4.81 10.91 -5.33
N LEU A 69 3.52 11.14 -5.63
CA LEU A 69 2.46 10.16 -5.36
C LEU A 69 2.74 8.82 -6.06
N ILE A 70 3.10 8.83 -7.34
CA ILE A 70 3.46 7.59 -8.08
C ILE A 70 4.60 6.84 -7.40
N GLN A 71 5.63 7.55 -6.92
CA GLN A 71 6.76 6.91 -6.24
C GLN A 71 6.31 6.22 -4.95
N VAL A 72 5.49 6.89 -4.14
CA VAL A 72 4.95 6.33 -2.89
C VAL A 72 4.09 5.11 -3.18
N LEU A 73 3.22 5.19 -4.18
CA LEU A 73 2.36 4.08 -4.58
C LEU A 73 3.17 2.86 -5.03
N LYS A 74 4.24 3.06 -5.80
CA LYS A 74 5.14 1.98 -6.22
C LYS A 74 5.87 1.34 -5.04
N THR A 75 6.34 2.14 -4.09
CA THR A 75 6.99 1.64 -2.87
C THR A 75 6.03 0.81 -2.03
N ALA A 76 4.82 1.34 -1.77
CA ALA A 76 3.81 0.62 -0.99
C ALA A 76 3.41 -0.72 -1.64
N LYS A 77 3.31 -0.76 -2.97
CA LYS A 77 3.09 -2.01 -3.72
C LYS A 77 4.19 -3.03 -3.47
N GLU A 78 5.46 -2.61 -3.56
CA GLU A 78 6.59 -3.51 -3.34
C GLU A 78 6.68 -3.99 -1.90
N GLU A 79 6.48 -3.11 -0.92
CA GLU A 79 6.44 -3.47 0.50
C GLU A 79 5.35 -4.49 0.82
N THR A 80 4.17 -4.33 0.22
CA THR A 80 3.06 -5.27 0.39
C THR A 80 3.41 -6.65 -0.17
N ARG A 81 4.08 -6.70 -1.34
CA ARG A 81 4.56 -7.94 -1.95
C ARG A 81 5.62 -8.63 -1.09
N ILE A 82 6.63 -7.90 -0.63
CA ILE A 82 7.70 -8.42 0.22
C ILE A 82 7.12 -8.95 1.54
N LYS A 83 6.20 -8.22 2.16
CA LYS A 83 5.55 -8.64 3.41
C LYS A 83 4.78 -9.95 3.22
N ALA A 84 4.01 -10.10 2.14
CA ALA A 84 3.28 -11.32 1.85
C ALA A 84 4.21 -12.53 1.64
N GLU A 85 5.35 -12.34 0.96
CA GLU A 85 6.34 -13.39 0.78
C GLU A 85 7.01 -13.79 2.10
N LEU A 86 7.41 -12.82 2.91
CA LEU A 86 8.02 -13.06 4.23
C LEU A 86 7.05 -13.78 5.17
N GLU A 87 5.79 -13.37 5.22
CA GLU A 87 4.76 -14.05 6.03
C GLU A 87 4.56 -15.50 5.59
N THR A 88 4.54 -15.77 4.29
CA THR A 88 4.43 -17.12 3.73
C THR A 88 5.61 -17.99 4.15
N ARG A 89 6.84 -17.46 4.05
CA ARG A 89 8.07 -18.17 4.43
C ARG A 89 8.13 -18.44 5.93
N LEU A 90 7.79 -17.46 6.76
CA LEU A 90 7.75 -17.60 8.22
C LEU A 90 6.70 -18.64 8.66
N LYS A 91 5.55 -18.68 8.00
CA LYS A 91 4.52 -19.69 8.28
C LYS A 91 4.98 -21.09 7.89
N ALA A 92 5.60 -21.25 6.72
CA ALA A 92 6.16 -22.53 6.30
C ALA A 92 7.27 -23.03 7.25
N GLU A 93 8.12 -22.15 7.75
CA GLU A 93 9.18 -22.52 8.69
C GLU A 93 8.63 -22.93 10.07
N LYS A 94 7.62 -22.21 10.58
CA LYS A 94 6.92 -22.57 11.82
C LYS A 94 6.25 -23.95 11.70
N ASP A 95 5.51 -24.19 10.62
CA ASP A 95 4.84 -25.47 10.37
C ASP A 95 5.85 -26.63 10.31
N MET A 96 7.02 -26.40 9.69
CA MET A 96 8.08 -27.42 9.58
C MET A 96 8.74 -27.70 10.92
N ASN A 97 8.92 -26.68 11.77
CA ASN A 97 9.49 -26.83 13.11
C ASN A 97 8.52 -27.53 14.07
N GLU A 98 7.23 -27.23 14.00
CA GLU A 98 6.19 -27.91 14.79
C GLU A 98 6.11 -29.41 14.48
N ARG A 99 6.15 -29.78 13.19
CA ARG A 99 6.18 -31.20 12.78
C ARG A 99 7.38 -31.94 13.36
N LYS A 100 8.59 -31.36 13.26
CA LYS A 100 9.81 -31.94 13.85
C LYS A 100 9.74 -32.09 15.37
N SER A 101 9.12 -31.14 16.06
CA SER A 101 8.96 -31.18 17.52
C SER A 101 7.99 -32.29 17.96
N ASN A 102 6.88 -32.49 17.23
CA ASN A 102 5.94 -33.57 17.49
C ASN A 102 6.54 -34.95 17.21
N GLU A 103 7.32 -35.09 16.14
CA GLU A 103 7.95 -36.36 15.75
C GLU A 103 9.01 -36.81 16.78
N LYS A 104 9.79 -35.86 17.33
CA LYS A 104 10.73 -36.16 18.44
C LYS A 104 10.02 -36.59 19.72
N LYS A 105 8.89 -35.99 20.07
CA LYS A 105 8.13 -36.37 21.27
C LYS A 105 7.52 -37.76 21.16
N ALA A 106 7.03 -38.15 19.97
CA ALA A 106 6.48 -39.49 19.74
C ALA A 106 7.55 -40.59 19.92
N SER A 107 8.79 -40.34 19.50
CA SER A 107 9.89 -41.32 19.60
C SER A 107 10.43 -41.54 21.03
N THR A 108 10.10 -40.68 22.00
CA THR A 108 10.62 -40.78 23.39
C THR A 108 9.70 -41.57 24.34
N ILE A 109 8.47 -41.89 23.93
CA ILE A 109 7.48 -42.54 24.81
C ILE A 109 7.50 -44.08 24.70
N GLU A 110 8.17 -44.65 23.70
CA GLU A 110 8.22 -46.11 23.46
C GLU A 110 9.49 -46.84 23.97
N GLY A 111 10.34 -46.20 24.79
CA GLY A 111 11.54 -46.82 25.37
C GLY A 111 11.54 -46.80 26.89
#